data_AF-A0AAU5YFN4-F1
#
_entry.id   AF-A0AAU5YFN4-F1
#
_cell.length_a   1.000
_cell.length_b   1.000
_cell.length_c   1.000
_cell.angle_alpha   90.00
_cell.angle_beta   90.00
_cell.angle_gamma   90.00
#
_symmetry.space_group_name_H-M   'P 1'
#
loop_
_entity.id
_entity.type
_entity.pdbx_description
1 polymer ?
#
loop_
_entity_poly.entity_id
_entity_poly.type
_entity_poly.pdbx_seq_one_letter_code
_entity_poly.pdbx_strand_id
1 'polypeptide(L)'
;MARLIRADSIDRILTEKGHHRSEFIDGNWDPGIRVAQAGRRQAHVFWDGPGESDQLEVITVELRAADYHVVPTQQDRGGRRRLEVTRP
;
A
#
# COMPACT_ATOMS: atom_id res chain seq x y z
N MET A 1 -18.41 -15.90 -3.53
CA MET A 1 -18.05 -15.68 -2.11
C MET A 1 -16.90 -14.70 -2.07
N ALA A 2 -17.10 -13.55 -1.45
CA ALA A 2 -16.09 -12.51 -1.35
C ALA A 2 -14.87 -12.98 -0.53
N ARG A 3 -13.69 -13.04 -1.14
CA ARG A 3 -12.44 -13.37 -0.41
C ARG A 3 -12.08 -12.24 0.55
N LEU A 4 -11.72 -12.62 1.78
CA LEU A 4 -11.11 -11.72 2.75
C LEU A 4 -9.80 -11.16 2.16
N ILE A 5 -9.51 -9.89 2.40
CA ILE A 5 -8.19 -9.31 2.13
C ILE A 5 -7.49 -9.07 3.46
N ARG A 6 -6.24 -9.51 3.57
CA ARG A 6 -5.39 -9.22 4.74
C ARG A 6 -4.29 -8.27 4.31
N ALA A 7 -4.11 -7.20 5.06
CA ALA A 7 -3.00 -6.26 4.89
C ALA A 7 -1.64 -6.98 4.87
N ASP A 8 -1.45 -7.95 5.77
CA ASP A 8 -0.26 -8.81 5.83
C ASP A 8 0.03 -9.55 4.52
N SER A 9 -1.01 -10.02 3.81
CA SER A 9 -0.82 -10.69 2.52
C SER A 9 -0.40 -9.72 1.41
N ILE A 10 -0.89 -8.47 1.44
CA ILE A 10 -0.47 -7.43 0.49
C ILE A 10 0.97 -7.02 0.79
N ASP A 11 1.27 -6.77 2.05
CA ASP A 11 2.58 -6.39 2.54
C ASP A 11 3.64 -7.43 2.13
N ARG A 12 3.36 -8.72 2.37
CA ARG A 12 4.23 -9.81 1.92
C ARG A 12 4.47 -9.81 0.40
N ILE A 13 3.42 -9.61 -0.41
CA ILE A 13 3.55 -9.58 -1.88
C ILE A 13 4.45 -8.42 -2.31
N LEU A 14 4.30 -7.25 -1.70
CA LEU A 14 5.12 -6.09 -2.02
C LEU A 14 6.58 -6.30 -1.59
N THR A 15 6.82 -6.89 -0.42
CA THR A 15 8.17 -7.26 0.01
C THR A 15 8.80 -8.32 -0.90
N GLU A 16 8.05 -9.33 -1.34
CA GLU A 16 8.53 -10.32 -2.32
C GLU A 16 8.87 -9.69 -3.69
N LYS A 17 8.29 -8.53 -4.00
CA LYS A 17 8.60 -7.72 -5.20
C LYS A 17 9.75 -6.73 -5.00
N GLY A 18 10.32 -6.66 -3.80
CA GLY A 18 11.48 -5.81 -3.50
C GLY A 18 11.15 -4.48 -2.82
N HIS A 19 9.89 -4.25 -2.43
CA HIS A 19 9.52 -3.07 -1.64
C HIS A 19 9.88 -3.26 -0.16
N HIS A 20 10.60 -2.30 0.40
CA HIS A 20 10.94 -2.30 1.83
C HIS A 20 9.84 -1.62 2.64
N ARG A 21 9.57 -2.12 3.85
CA ARG A 21 8.68 -1.45 4.79
C ARG A 21 9.32 -0.14 5.24
N SER A 22 8.50 0.89 5.45
CA SER A 22 8.99 2.08 6.14
C SER A 22 9.23 1.74 7.60
N GLU A 23 10.44 2.03 8.07
CA GLU A 23 10.89 1.76 9.43
C GLU A 23 11.47 3.03 10.04
N PHE A 24 11.30 3.19 11.35
CA PHE A 24 11.95 4.26 12.09
C PHE A 24 13.26 3.73 12.66
N ILE A 25 14.38 4.18 12.10
CA ILE A 25 15.73 3.73 12.44
C ILE A 25 16.59 4.96 12.73
N ASP A 26 17.38 4.91 13.79
CA ASP A 26 18.36 5.96 14.17
C ASP A 26 17.79 7.39 14.21
N GLY A 27 16.54 7.54 14.64
CA GLY A 27 15.89 8.85 14.78
C GLY A 27 15.30 9.41 13.49
N ASN A 28 15.33 8.64 12.39
CA ASN A 28 14.74 9.02 11.11
C ASN A 28 13.80 7.94 10.56
N TRP A 29 12.92 8.33 9.64
CA TRP A 29 12.10 7.38 8.90
C TRP A 29 12.79 7.00 7.60
N ASP A 30 13.07 5.71 7.44
CA ASP A 30 13.50 5.16 6.16
C ASP A 30 12.31 5.10 5.20
N PRO A 31 12.51 5.53 3.94
CA PRO A 31 11.46 5.48 2.95
C PRO A 31 10.98 4.05 2.68
N GLY A 32 9.68 3.86 2.54
CA GLY A 32 9.14 2.55 2.22
C GLY A 32 7.63 2.46 2.21
N ILE A 33 7.15 1.23 2.05
CA ILE A 33 5.72 0.92 2.06
C ILE A 33 5.21 0.83 3.49
N ARG A 34 3.95 1.23 3.66
CA ARG A 34 3.18 0.93 4.86
C ARG A 34 1.80 0.45 4.47
N VAL A 35 1.43 -0.73 4.96
CA VAL A 35 0.15 -1.35 4.66
C VAL A 35 -0.71 -1.37 5.93
N ALA A 36 -1.94 -0.85 5.82
CA ALA A 36 -2.87 -0.79 6.93
C ALA A 36 -4.20 -1.47 6.57
N GLN A 37 -4.75 -2.27 7.49
CA GLN A 37 -6.09 -2.83 7.31
C GLN A 37 -7.14 -1.73 7.45
N ALA A 38 -8.07 -1.61 6.50
CA ALA A 38 -9.19 -0.66 6.57
C ALA A 38 -10.57 -1.30 6.76
N GLY A 39 -10.69 -2.59 6.47
CA GLY A 39 -11.91 -3.34 6.66
C GLY A 39 -11.73 -4.80 6.25
N ARG A 40 -12.75 -5.65 6.43
CA ARG A 40 -12.63 -7.10 6.14
C ARG A 40 -12.22 -7.43 4.70
N ARG A 41 -12.49 -6.51 3.77
CA ARG A 41 -12.27 -6.66 2.32
C ARG A 41 -11.47 -5.50 1.73
N GLN A 42 -10.86 -4.69 2.59
CA GLN A 42 -10.14 -3.49 2.17
C GLN A 42 -8.86 -3.29 3.00
N ALA A 43 -7.79 -2.92 2.32
CA ALA A 43 -6.57 -2.43 2.93
C ALA A 43 -6.11 -1.16 2.21
N HIS A 44 -5.31 -0.35 2.91
CA HIS A 44 -4.63 0.79 2.34
C HIS A 44 -3.14 0.54 2.25
N VAL A 45 -2.53 0.99 1.16
CA VAL A 45 -1.08 1.05 0.99
C VAL A 45 -0.65 2.51 0.89
N PHE A 46 0.38 2.86 1.63
CA PHE A 46 1.00 4.17 1.65
C PHE A 46 2.46 4.05 1.22
N TRP A 47 3.02 5.14 0.70
CA TRP A 47 4.45 5.33 0.60
C TRP A 47 4.85 6.39 1.61
N ASP A 48 5.68 6.00 2.58
CA ASP A 48 6.29 6.93 3.52
C ASP A 48 7.66 7.30 2.92
N GLY A 49 7.83 8.52 2.40
CA GLY A 49 9.10 8.94 1.80
C GLY A 49 8.95 9.87 0.60
N PRO A 50 10.07 10.32 0.00
CA PRO A 50 10.07 11.13 -1.22
C PRO A 50 9.51 10.35 -2.41
N GLY A 51 8.97 11.06 -3.41
CA GLY A 51 8.43 10.44 -4.62
C GLY A 51 7.12 9.67 -4.41
N GLU A 52 6.31 10.05 -3.41
CA GLU A 52 5.05 9.35 -3.05
C GLU A 52 4.18 9.04 -4.27
N SER A 53 3.96 10.00 -5.18
CA SER A 53 3.17 9.76 -6.40
C SER A 53 3.74 8.65 -7.28
N ASP A 54 5.02 8.77 -7.65
CA ASP A 54 5.67 7.85 -8.58
C ASP A 54 5.72 6.44 -8.00
N GLN A 55 5.99 6.33 -6.69
CA GLN A 55 6.04 5.05 -6.00
C GLN A 55 4.65 4.41 -5.88
N LEU A 56 3.61 5.19 -5.58
CA LEU A 56 2.24 4.69 -5.56
C LEU A 56 1.76 4.25 -6.96
N GLU A 57 2.24 4.86 -8.04
CA GLU A 57 1.98 4.41 -9.41
C GLU A 57 2.64 3.06 -9.70
N VAL A 58 3.92 2.88 -9.34
CA VAL A 58 4.63 1.60 -9.46
C VAL A 58 3.91 0.49 -8.69
N ILE A 59 3.58 0.74 -7.42
CA ILE A 59 2.86 -0.20 -6.55
C ILE A 59 1.48 -0.53 -7.14
N THR A 60 0.80 0.43 -7.76
CA THR A 60 -0.49 0.20 -8.42
C THR A 60 -0.38 -0.82 -9.55
N VAL A 61 0.64 -0.69 -10.41
CA VAL A 61 0.88 -1.64 -11.50
C VAL A 61 1.14 -3.04 -10.96
N GLU A 62 1.98 -3.16 -9.94
CA GLU A 62 2.35 -4.44 -9.35
C GLU A 62 1.18 -5.16 -8.66
N LEU A 63 0.36 -4.43 -7.91
CA LEU A 63 -0.81 -5.00 -7.24
C LEU A 63 -1.90 -5.39 -8.22
N ARG A 64 -2.11 -4.61 -9.30
CA ARG A 64 -3.02 -4.99 -10.38
C ARG A 64 -2.54 -6.24 -11.11
N ALA A 65 -1.24 -6.38 -11.35
CA ALA A 65 -0.66 -7.61 -11.91
C ALA A 65 -0.83 -8.82 -10.98
N ALA A 66 -1.00 -8.60 -9.67
CA ALA A 66 -1.34 -9.62 -8.68
C ALA A 66 -2.85 -9.85 -8.50
N ASP A 67 -3.68 -9.38 -9.45
CA ASP A 67 -5.15 -9.56 -9.47
C ASP A 67 -5.89 -8.84 -8.33
N TYR A 68 -5.33 -7.73 -7.84
CA TYR A 68 -6.04 -6.83 -6.95
C TYR A 68 -6.72 -5.70 -7.72
N HIS A 69 -7.88 -5.27 -7.21
CA HIS A 69 -8.48 -4.00 -7.61
C HIS A 69 -7.85 -2.88 -6.77
N VAL A 70 -7.28 -1.88 -7.45
CA VAL A 70 -6.50 -0.82 -6.82
C VAL A 70 -6.98 0.55 -7.28
N VAL A 71 -7.36 1.39 -6.33
CA VAL A 71 -7.84 2.76 -6.54
C VAL A 71 -6.94 3.74 -5.79
N PRO A 72 -6.23 4.64 -6.48
CA PRO A 72 -5.55 5.75 -5.84
C PRO A 72 -6.57 6.68 -5.17
N THR A 73 -6.37 6.98 -3.90
CA THR A 73 -7.23 7.87 -3.11
C THR A 73 -6.37 8.82 -2.28
N GLN A 74 -7.02 9.84 -1.72
CA GLN A 74 -6.42 10.74 -0.75
C GLN A 74 -7.21 10.65 0.55
N GLN A 75 -6.53 10.73 1.70
CA GLN A 75 -7.22 10.88 2.97
C GLN A 75 -8.03 12.18 3.00
N ASP A 76 -9.11 12.19 3.78
CA ASP A 76 -9.98 13.34 3.93
C ASP A 76 -9.20 14.61 4.35
N ARG A 77 -9.74 15.77 3.97
CA ARG A 77 -9.17 17.09 4.26
C ARG A 77 -7.78 17.31 3.67
N GLY A 78 -7.49 16.66 2.55
CA GLY A 78 -6.23 16.82 1.84
C GLY A 78 -5.06 16.08 2.51
N GLY A 79 -5.35 15.03 3.29
CA GLY A 79 -4.34 14.22 3.95
C GLY A 79 -3.49 13.37 2.99
N ARG A 80 -2.86 12.33 3.54
CA ARG A 80 -1.86 11.51 2.82
C ARG A 80 -2.48 10.79 1.62
N ARG A 81 -1.70 10.64 0.54
CA ARG A 81 -2.12 9.79 -0.58
C ARG A 81 -1.98 8.34 -0.18
N ARG A 82 -2.85 7.51 -0.75
CA ARG A 82 -2.87 6.07 -0.47
C ARG A 82 -3.51 5.31 -1.62
N LEU A 83 -3.22 4.03 -1.69
CA LEU A 83 -3.95 3.11 -2.54
C LEU A 83 -5.00 2.41 -1.70
N GLU A 84 -6.24 2.41 -2.16
CA GLU A 84 -7.26 1.51 -1.67
C GLU A 84 -7.18 0.19 -2.45
N VAL A 85 -6.96 -0.90 -1.73
CA VAL A 85 -6.78 -2.23 -2.31
C VAL A 85 -7.92 -3.12 -1.87
N THR A 86 -8.61 -3.68 -2.86
CA THR A 86 -9.69 -4.65 -2.69
C THR A 86 -9.48 -5.84 -3.64
N ARG A 87 -10.31 -6.88 -3.52
CA ARG A 87 -10.38 -7.96 -4.51
C ARG A 87 -11.66 -7.81 -5.35
N PRO A 88 -11.62 -8.16 -6.64
CA PRO A 88 -12.81 -8.25 -7.48
C PRO A 88 -13.95 -9.06 -6.84
#